data_AF-A0A7Y5FSD1-F1
#
_entry.id   AF-A0A7Y5FSD1-F1
#
_cell.length_a   1.000
_cell.length_b   1.000
_cell.length_c   1.000
_cell.angle_alpha   90.00
_cell.angle_beta   90.00
_cell.angle_gamma   90.00
#
_symmetry.space_group_name_H-M   'P 1'
#
loop_
_entity.id
_entity.type
_entity.pdbx_description
1 polymer ?
#
loop_
_entity_poly.entity_id
_entity_poly.type
_entity_poly.pdbx_seq_one_letter_code
_entity_poly.pdbx_strand_id
1 'polypeptide(L)'
;MSKRLTIIAVFMLLFTATNFAQETFTHPTAQVSVTLPAGWTYTNDASGIVANPPDEGIFMAVTFSVVANDDLYSALEEVNAMLSDRFYSVRFDDPVSGDVNGLPVIYVLGTADEYNAHV
;
A
#
# COMPACT_ATOMS: atom_id res chain seq x y z
N MET A 1 55.68 -1.18 7.31
CA MET A 1 54.41 -1.56 6.65
C MET A 1 53.38 -0.48 6.89
N SER A 2 52.80 0.01 5.80
CA SER A 2 52.20 1.33 5.66
C SER A 2 50.87 1.50 6.39
N LYS A 3 50.80 2.49 7.30
CA LYS A 3 49.57 3.04 7.90
C LYS A 3 48.49 3.45 6.87
N ARG A 4 48.88 3.53 5.58
CA ARG A 4 48.02 3.78 4.43
C ARG A 4 47.13 2.59 4.04
N LEU A 5 47.51 1.35 4.38
CA LEU A 5 46.68 0.17 4.06
C LEU A 5 45.46 0.04 4.99
N THR A 6 45.58 0.45 6.25
CA THR A 6 44.49 0.34 7.24
C THR A 6 43.34 1.31 6.95
N ILE A 7 43.63 2.49 6.36
CA ILE A 7 42.62 3.50 6.04
C ILE A 7 41.73 3.07 4.86
N ILE A 8 42.29 2.35 3.88
CA ILE A 8 41.56 1.88 2.70
C ILE A 8 40.56 0.77 3.07
N ALA A 9 40.91 -0.11 4.01
CA ALA A 9 40.02 -1.17 4.48
C ALA A 9 38.80 -0.61 5.25
N VAL A 10 38.96 0.49 5.98
CA VAL A 10 37.86 1.15 6.70
C VAL A 10 36.92 1.89 5.74
N PHE A 11 37.43 2.43 4.63
CA PHE A 11 36.61 3.13 3.64
C PHE A 11 35.77 2.17 2.77
N MET A 12 36.23 0.94 2.53
CA MET A 12 35.47 -0.07 1.78
C MET A 12 34.29 -0.68 2.57
N LEU A 13 34.32 -0.64 3.90
CA LEU A 13 33.22 -1.12 4.75
C LEU A 13 32.04 -0.13 4.87
N LEU A 14 32.21 1.11 4.43
CA LEU A 14 31.16 2.14 4.50
C LEU A 14 30.18 2.11 3.31
N PHE A 15 30.46 1.33 2.26
CA PHE A 15 29.64 1.29 1.04
C PHE A 15 28.64 0.13 0.98
N THR A 16 28.59 -0.77 1.98
CA THR A 16 27.68 -1.93 1.97
C THR A 16 26.37 -1.73 2.73
N ALA A 17 26.08 -0.51 3.18
CA ALA A 17 24.87 -0.19 3.92
C ALA A 17 23.93 0.72 3.11
N THR A 18 23.65 0.39 1.85
CA THR A 18 22.39 0.83 1.24
C THR A 18 21.27 0.02 1.89
N ASN A 19 20.91 0.43 3.11
CA ASN A 19 19.62 0.07 3.68
C ASN A 19 18.59 0.71 2.76
N PHE A 20 18.03 -0.06 1.85
CA PHE A 20 16.77 0.30 1.21
C PHE A 20 15.73 0.29 2.34
N ALA A 21 15.60 1.43 3.03
CA ALA A 21 14.72 1.55 4.18
C ALA A 21 13.29 1.26 3.72
N GLN A 22 12.75 0.18 4.25
CA GLN A 22 11.36 -0.19 4.09
C GLN A 22 10.53 0.86 4.84
N GLU A 23 9.77 1.70 4.13
CA GLU A 23 9.01 2.77 4.78
C GLU A 23 7.72 2.23 5.40
N THR A 24 7.50 2.53 6.68
CA THR A 24 6.26 2.18 7.39
C THR A 24 5.39 3.42 7.52
N PHE A 25 4.22 3.38 6.90
CA PHE A 25 3.16 4.35 7.06
C PHE A 25 2.24 3.94 8.21
N THR A 26 1.88 4.88 9.09
CA THR A 26 0.86 4.66 10.14
C THR A 26 -0.28 5.64 9.92
N HIS A 27 -1.49 5.11 9.71
CA HIS A 27 -2.67 5.94 9.52
C HIS A 27 -3.10 6.56 10.87
N PRO A 28 -3.17 7.90 11.00
CA PRO A 28 -3.34 8.57 12.29
C PRO A 28 -4.67 8.24 12.99
N THR A 29 -5.76 8.15 12.21
CA THR A 29 -7.11 7.86 12.75
C THR A 29 -7.37 6.38 12.95
N ALA A 30 -7.09 5.55 11.94
CA ALA A 30 -7.34 4.11 11.98
C ALA A 30 -6.36 3.33 12.87
N GLN A 31 -5.23 3.93 13.25
CA GLN A 31 -4.16 3.29 14.03
C GLN A 31 -3.61 2.00 13.40
N VAL A 32 -3.75 1.85 12.08
CA VAL A 32 -3.17 0.76 11.30
C VAL A 32 -1.84 1.21 10.69
N SER A 33 -0.87 0.31 10.68
CA SER A 33 0.42 0.53 10.03
C SER A 33 0.57 -0.40 8.83
N VAL A 34 1.08 0.15 7.71
CA VAL A 34 1.49 -0.63 6.54
C VAL A 34 2.94 -0.33 6.22
N THR A 35 3.68 -1.40 6.01
CA THR A 35 5.08 -1.35 5.63
C THR A 35 5.20 -1.59 4.12
N LEU A 36 5.62 -0.57 3.38
CA LEU A 36 5.78 -0.63 1.92
C LEU A 36 7.07 -1.36 1.55
N PRO A 37 7.12 -2.15 0.46
CA PRO A 37 8.37 -2.77 0.03
C PRO A 37 9.45 -1.74 -0.32
N ALA A 38 10.71 -2.15 -0.23
CA ALA A 38 11.85 -1.33 -0.59
C ALA A 38 11.75 -0.79 -2.04
N GLY A 39 12.08 0.49 -2.22
CA GLY A 39 12.09 1.14 -3.53
C GLY A 39 10.73 1.63 -4.03
N TRP A 40 9.66 1.43 -3.26
CA TRP A 40 8.35 2.00 -3.57
C TRP A 40 8.32 3.48 -3.23
N THR A 41 7.66 4.26 -4.07
CA THR A 41 7.38 5.67 -3.78
C THR A 41 5.95 5.80 -3.30
N TYR A 42 5.62 6.78 -2.47
CA TYR A 42 4.24 7.05 -2.11
C TYR A 42 3.98 8.53 -1.91
N THR A 43 2.72 8.90 -2.11
CA THR A 43 2.18 10.20 -1.67
C THR A 43 1.20 9.94 -0.54
N ASN A 44 1.28 10.76 0.51
CA ASN A 44 0.35 10.75 1.64
C ASN A 44 -0.67 11.89 1.46
N ASP A 45 -1.92 11.62 1.83
CA ASP A 45 -2.92 12.65 2.10
C ASP A 45 -3.66 12.35 3.43
N ALA A 46 -4.69 13.14 3.73
CA ALA A 46 -5.48 12.97 4.95
C ALA A 46 -6.31 11.67 4.99
N SER A 47 -6.56 11.06 3.83
CA SER A 47 -7.35 9.84 3.69
C SER A 47 -6.49 8.57 3.66
N GLY A 48 -5.21 8.66 3.29
CA GLY A 48 -4.30 7.53 3.32
C GLY A 48 -2.98 7.76 2.59
N ILE A 49 -2.50 6.72 1.93
CA ILE A 49 -1.37 6.80 1.00
C ILE A 49 -1.82 6.36 -0.39
N VAL A 50 -1.01 6.69 -1.39
CA VAL A 50 -1.02 6.09 -2.72
C VAL A 50 0.42 5.69 -2.99
N ALA A 51 0.71 4.40 -2.92
CA ALA A 51 2.06 3.86 -3.07
C ALA A 51 2.24 3.20 -4.44
N ASN A 52 3.28 3.59 -5.18
CA ASN A 52 3.62 3.13 -6.52
C ASN A 52 4.89 2.26 -6.51
N PRO A 53 4.90 1.11 -7.19
CA PRO A 53 6.08 0.28 -7.36
C PRO A 53 7.09 0.95 -8.31
N PRO A 54 8.38 0.57 -8.25
CA PRO A 54 9.41 1.13 -9.12
C PRO A 54 9.37 0.62 -10.57
N ASP A 55 8.55 -0.39 -10.88
CA ASP A 55 8.55 -1.06 -12.18
C ASP A 55 7.69 -0.32 -13.22
N GLU A 56 8.24 -0.10 -14.41
CA GLU A 56 7.56 0.58 -15.51
C GLU A 56 6.63 -0.41 -16.23
N GLY A 57 5.37 -0.48 -15.79
CA GLY A 57 4.35 -1.27 -16.49
C GLY A 57 3.17 -1.73 -15.66
N ILE A 58 3.28 -1.68 -14.32
CA ILE A 58 2.18 -1.98 -13.41
C ILE A 58 2.09 -0.87 -12.38
N PHE A 59 1.02 -0.08 -12.46
CA PHE A 59 0.67 0.87 -11.39
C PHE A 59 -0.08 0.10 -10.31
N MET A 60 0.55 -0.05 -9.15
CA MET A 60 -0.18 -0.42 -7.94
C MET A 60 -0.45 0.86 -7.16
N ALA A 61 -1.65 0.98 -6.60
CA ALA A 61 -2.02 2.04 -5.69
C ALA A 61 -2.65 1.37 -4.47
N VAL A 62 -2.05 1.56 -3.30
CA VAL A 62 -2.63 1.11 -2.03
C VAL A 62 -3.25 2.32 -1.35
N THR A 63 -4.57 2.33 -1.19
CA THR A 63 -5.32 3.41 -0.54
C THR A 63 -5.98 2.93 0.74
N PHE A 64 -6.03 3.81 1.74
CA PHE A 64 -6.76 3.59 2.98
C PHE A 64 -7.96 4.52 3.00
N SER A 65 -9.03 4.13 3.68
CA SER A 65 -10.18 4.98 3.95
C SER A 65 -10.85 4.49 5.23
N VAL A 66 -11.24 5.42 6.09
CA VAL A 66 -11.95 5.10 7.32
C VAL A 66 -13.43 5.27 7.07
N VAL A 67 -14.16 4.15 7.16
CA VAL A 67 -15.62 4.12 6.98
C VAL A 67 -16.25 3.80 8.33
N ALA A 68 -17.15 4.66 8.81
CA ALA A 68 -17.84 4.45 10.08
C ALA A 68 -19.12 3.64 9.84
N ASN A 69 -19.11 2.37 10.25
CA ASN A 69 -20.24 1.45 10.11
C ASN A 69 -20.40 0.55 11.33
N ASP A 70 -21.59 -0.03 11.48
CA ASP A 70 -21.95 -0.92 12.59
C ASP A 70 -21.31 -2.31 12.48
N ASP A 71 -21.01 -2.78 11.26
CA ASP A 71 -20.39 -4.07 10.98
C ASP A 71 -19.62 -4.11 9.64
N LEU A 72 -18.82 -5.18 9.43
CA LEU A 72 -17.97 -5.35 8.25
C LEU A 72 -18.72 -5.56 6.93
N TYR A 73 -19.91 -6.17 6.95
CA TYR A 73 -20.71 -6.35 5.74
C TYR A 73 -21.35 -5.03 5.30
N SER A 74 -21.87 -4.25 6.25
CA SER A 74 -22.36 -2.89 5.97
C SER A 74 -21.25 -2.00 5.40
N ALA A 75 -20.03 -2.09 5.96
CA ALA A 75 -18.86 -1.40 5.41
C ALA A 75 -18.48 -1.87 3.98
N LEU A 76 -18.61 -3.16 3.70
CA LEU A 76 -18.35 -3.71 2.36
C LEU A 76 -19.36 -3.19 1.33
N GLU A 77 -20.64 -3.09 1.69
CA GLU A 77 -21.67 -2.53 0.81
C GLU A 77 -21.38 -1.06 0.48
N GLU A 78 -20.94 -0.26 1.45
CA GLU A 78 -20.55 1.13 1.23
C GLU A 78 -19.33 1.24 0.32
N VAL A 79 -18.29 0.43 0.55
CA VAL A 79 -17.10 0.38 -0.33
C VAL A 79 -17.49 -0.03 -1.75
N ASN A 80 -18.38 -1.00 -1.91
CA ASN A 80 -18.90 -1.41 -3.21
C ASN A 80 -19.62 -0.26 -3.93
N ALA A 81 -20.45 0.52 -3.21
CA ALA A 81 -21.11 1.69 -3.77
C ALA A 81 -20.10 2.78 -4.18
N MET A 82 -19.09 3.05 -3.35
CA MET A 82 -18.02 4.02 -3.66
C MET A 82 -17.22 3.62 -4.90
N LEU A 83 -16.90 2.33 -5.04
CA LEU A 83 -16.17 1.82 -6.20
C LEU A 83 -17.02 1.85 -7.47
N SER A 84 -18.31 1.51 -7.35
CA SER A 84 -19.26 1.53 -8.48
C SER A 84 -19.57 2.93 -9.00
N ASP A 85 -19.43 3.97 -8.17
CA ASP A 85 -19.55 5.38 -8.59
C ASP A 85 -18.32 5.86 -9.38
N ARG A 86 -17.15 5.26 -9.12
CA ARG A 86 -15.86 5.71 -9.64
C ARG A 86 -15.37 4.91 -10.85
N PHE A 87 -15.81 3.67 -11.00
CA PHE A 87 -15.34 2.75 -12.04
C PHE A 87 -16.51 2.08 -12.77
N TYR A 88 -16.29 1.68 -14.03
CA TYR A 88 -17.27 0.91 -14.80
C TYR A 88 -17.01 -0.58 -14.74
N SER A 89 -18.03 -1.38 -15.07
CA SER A 89 -17.92 -2.84 -15.17
C SER A 89 -17.33 -3.50 -13.92
N VAL A 90 -17.54 -2.91 -12.73
CA VAL A 90 -16.99 -3.42 -11.48
C VAL A 90 -17.54 -4.84 -11.24
N ARG A 91 -16.63 -5.79 -11.08
CA ARG A 91 -16.92 -7.19 -10.78
C ARG A 91 -16.10 -7.60 -9.59
N PHE A 92 -16.78 -8.13 -8.58
CA PHE A 92 -16.17 -8.68 -7.38
C PHE A 92 -16.33 -10.20 -7.38
N ASP A 93 -15.28 -10.89 -6.95
CA ASP A 93 -15.34 -12.29 -6.54
C ASP A 93 -16.04 -12.41 -5.18
N ASP A 94 -16.31 -13.65 -4.77
CA ASP A 94 -16.94 -13.91 -3.48
C ASP A 94 -16.06 -13.41 -2.32
N PRO A 95 -16.65 -12.71 -1.32
CA PRO A 95 -15.91 -12.21 -0.18
C PRO A 95 -15.38 -13.36 0.68
N VAL A 96 -14.15 -13.21 1.16
CA VAL A 96 -13.47 -14.18 2.03
C VAL A 96 -13.21 -13.53 3.38
N SER A 97 -13.77 -14.09 4.46
CA SER A 97 -13.46 -13.65 5.82
C SER A 97 -12.08 -14.13 6.24
N GLY A 98 -11.38 -13.32 7.04
CA GLY A 98 -10.08 -13.68 7.58
C GLY A 98 -9.70 -12.87 8.82
N ASP A 99 -8.42 -12.92 9.14
CA ASP A 99 -7.81 -12.25 10.29
C ASP A 99 -6.50 -11.59 9.89
N VAL A 100 -6.30 -10.35 10.32
CA VAL A 100 -5.01 -9.65 10.25
C VAL A 100 -4.66 -9.17 11.65
N ASN A 101 -3.62 -9.76 12.23
CA ASN A 101 -3.13 -9.39 13.56
C ASN A 101 -4.22 -9.44 14.66
N GLY A 102 -5.15 -10.40 14.60
CA GLY A 102 -6.25 -10.54 15.56
C GLY A 102 -7.45 -9.63 15.25
N LEU A 103 -7.42 -8.88 14.15
CA LEU A 103 -8.55 -8.07 13.68
C LEU A 103 -9.32 -8.84 12.60
N PRO A 104 -10.65 -8.98 12.74
CA PRO A 104 -11.47 -9.60 11.71
C PRO A 104 -11.48 -8.72 10.45
N VAL A 105 -11.31 -9.35 9.29
CA VAL A 105 -11.30 -8.66 7.99
C VAL A 105 -12.13 -9.42 6.96
N ILE A 106 -12.56 -8.71 5.91
CA ILE A 106 -13.14 -9.30 4.71
C ILE A 106 -12.26 -8.90 3.53
N TYR A 107 -11.79 -9.90 2.77
CA TYR A 107 -11.07 -9.72 1.52
C TYR A 107 -12.01 -9.89 0.34
N VAL A 108 -11.94 -8.98 -0.62
CA VAL A 108 -12.67 -9.08 -1.87
C VAL A 108 -11.69 -8.77 -2.99
N LEU A 109 -11.56 -9.69 -3.94
CA LEU A 109 -10.85 -9.45 -5.18
C LEU A 109 -11.85 -9.00 -6.24
N GLY A 110 -11.40 -8.16 -7.16
CA GLY A 110 -12.26 -7.68 -8.21
C GLY A 110 -11.50 -7.02 -9.34
N THR A 111 -12.23 -6.78 -10.42
CA THR A 111 -11.75 -6.08 -11.61
C THR A 111 -12.73 -4.98 -11.96
N ALA A 112 -12.24 -3.88 -12.51
CA ALA A 112 -13.07 -2.82 -13.04
C ALA A 112 -12.41 -2.22 -14.28
N ASP A 113 -13.23 -1.65 -15.16
CA ASP A 113 -12.76 -0.87 -16.29
C ASP A 113 -12.59 0.60 -15.88
N GLU A 114 -11.55 1.25 -16.39
CA GLU A 114 -11.30 2.67 -16.15
C GLU A 114 -12.46 3.52 -16.70
N TYR A 115 -12.86 4.56 -15.96
CA TYR A 115 -13.82 5.55 -16.44
C TYR A 115 -13.18 6.36 -17.59
N ASN A 116 -13.47 5.99 -18.83
CA ASN A 116 -13.11 6.79 -20.00
C ASN A 116 -14.17 7.89 -20.18
N ALA A 117 -13.87 9.11 -19.72
CA ALA A 117 -14.72 10.29 -19.95
C ALA A 117 -14.79 10.74 -21.44
N HIS A 118 -14.25 9.95 -22.36
CA HIS A 118 -14.12 10.25 -23.79
C HIS A 118 -14.56 9.06 -24.66
N VAL A 119 -15.88 8.84 -24.70
CA VAL A 119 -16.58 8.33 -25.90
C VAL A 119 -17.78 9.24 -26.15
#